data_AF-A0AB38FXY9-F1
#
_entry.id   AF-A0AB38FXY9-F1
#
_cell.length_a   1.000
_cell.length_b   1.000
_cell.length_c   1.000
_cell.angle_alpha   90.00
_cell.angle_beta   90.00
_cell.angle_gamma   90.00
#
_symmetry.space_group_name_H-M   'P 1'
#
loop_
_entity.id
_entity.type
_entity.pdbx_description
1 polymer ?
#
loop_
_entity_poly.entity_id
_entity_poly.type
_entity_poly.pdbx_seq_one_letter_code
_entity_poly.pdbx_strand_id
1 'polypeptide(L)'
;MSANTEAQGSGRGLEAMKWVVVAVLLLVAIVGNYLYRDMMLPLRALAVVILIAAAGGVALLTTKGKATVAFAREARTEVRKVIWPTRQETLHTTLIVAAVTAVMSLILWGLDGILVRLVSFITGLRF
;
A
#
# COMPACT_ATOMS: atom_id res chain seq x y z
N MET A 1 -37.80 -10.62 8.37
CA MET A 1 -36.45 -10.07 8.63
C MET A 1 -35.62 -10.90 9.64
N SER A 2 -35.93 -12.19 9.89
CA SER A 2 -35.24 -13.02 10.90
C SER A 2 -34.46 -14.23 10.34
N ALA A 3 -34.65 -14.59 9.07
CA ALA A 3 -33.99 -15.77 8.46
C ALA A 3 -32.48 -15.57 8.16
N ASN A 4 -31.97 -14.32 8.20
CA ASN A 4 -30.55 -14.03 7.96
C ASN A 4 -29.68 -14.10 9.22
N THR A 5 -30.26 -14.10 10.42
CA THR A 5 -29.50 -14.03 11.68
C THR A 5 -28.97 -15.40 12.11
N GLU A 6 -29.63 -16.50 11.72
CA GLU A 6 -29.27 -17.86 12.10
C GLU A 6 -28.20 -18.47 11.17
N ALA A 7 -28.21 -18.15 9.87
CA ALA A 7 -27.17 -18.55 8.91
C ALA A 7 -25.84 -17.79 9.12
N GLN A 8 -25.89 -16.63 9.77
CA GLN A 8 -24.73 -15.78 10.07
C GLN A 8 -23.88 -16.30 11.26
N GLY A 9 -24.48 -17.08 12.16
CA GLY A 9 -23.78 -17.65 13.32
C GLY A 9 -22.86 -18.84 13.00
N SER A 10 -23.28 -19.69 12.05
CA SER A 10 -22.56 -20.93 11.71
C SER A 10 -21.25 -20.68 10.93
N GLY A 11 -21.23 -19.67 10.05
CA GLY A 11 -20.04 -19.30 9.28
C GLY A 11 -19.00 -18.46 10.04
N ARG A 12 -19.44 -17.64 11.00
CA ARG A 12 -18.58 -16.69 11.73
C ARG A 12 -17.57 -17.38 12.64
N GLY A 13 -17.95 -18.49 13.27
CA GLY A 13 -17.03 -19.30 14.11
C GLY A 13 -15.90 -19.93 13.29
N LEU A 14 -16.24 -20.47 12.11
CA LEU A 14 -15.26 -21.07 11.19
C LEU A 14 -14.30 -20.03 10.61
N GLU A 15 -14.78 -18.81 10.34
CA GLU A 15 -13.92 -17.71 9.91
C GLU A 15 -12.99 -17.23 11.02
N ALA A 16 -13.51 -17.05 12.23
CA ALA A 16 -12.69 -16.69 13.39
C ALA A 16 -11.59 -17.72 13.63
N MET A 17 -11.92 -19.01 13.52
CA MET A 17 -10.94 -20.10 13.63
C MET A 17 -9.86 -20.03 12.55
N LYS A 18 -10.20 -19.76 11.28
CA LYS A 18 -9.22 -19.58 10.19
C LYS A 18 -8.29 -18.39 10.45
N TRP A 19 -8.82 -17.27 10.95
CA TRP A 19 -8.00 -16.11 11.32
C TRP A 19 -7.07 -16.39 12.50
N VAL A 20 -7.52 -17.16 13.49
CA VAL A 20 -6.66 -17.63 14.59
C VAL A 20 -5.53 -18.49 14.05
N VAL A 21 -5.81 -19.42 13.13
CA VAL A 21 -4.76 -20.25 12.49
C VAL A 21 -3.74 -19.38 11.74
N VAL A 22 -4.17 -18.35 11.00
CA VAL A 22 -3.26 -17.41 10.32
C VAL A 22 -2.39 -16.66 11.34
N ALA A 23 -2.98 -16.16 12.42
CA ALA A 23 -2.25 -15.44 13.46
C ALA A 23 -1.20 -16.33 14.15
N VAL A 24 -1.56 -17.58 14.45
CA VAL A 24 -0.63 -18.57 15.04
C VAL A 24 0.51 -18.89 14.07
N LEU A 25 0.23 -19.11 12.78
CA LEU A 25 1.28 -19.37 11.78
C LEU A 25 2.27 -18.22 11.65
N LEU A 26 1.78 -16.97 11.69
CA LEU A 26 2.65 -15.79 11.65
C LEU A 26 3.47 -15.63 12.93
N LEU A 27 2.88 -15.87 14.10
CA LEU A 27 3.62 -15.87 15.37
C LEU A 27 4.72 -16.93 15.39
N VAL A 28 4.44 -18.14 14.89
CA VAL A 28 5.44 -19.20 14.76
C VAL A 28 6.56 -18.79 13.80
N ALA A 29 6.23 -18.12 12.68
CA ALA A 29 7.25 -17.61 11.76
C ALA A 29 8.15 -16.56 12.44
N ILE A 30 7.59 -15.63 13.21
CA ILE A 30 8.34 -14.57 13.90
C ILE A 30 9.20 -15.15 15.03
N VAL A 31 8.61 -15.96 15.90
CA VAL A 31 9.28 -16.57 17.06
C VAL A 31 10.32 -17.58 16.61
N GLY A 32 10.02 -18.41 15.61
CA GLY A 32 10.99 -19.31 14.98
C GLY A 32 12.17 -18.53 14.39
N ASN A 33 11.90 -17.43 13.69
CA ASN A 33 12.96 -16.57 13.17
C ASN A 33 13.84 -15.95 14.28
N TYR A 34 13.27 -15.67 15.45
CA TYR A 34 13.99 -15.12 16.61
C TYR A 34 14.82 -16.18 17.36
N LEU A 35 14.29 -17.39 17.54
CA LEU A 35 14.95 -18.47 18.29
C LEU A 35 16.09 -19.11 17.48
N TYR A 36 15.93 -19.28 16.17
CA TYR A 36 16.95 -19.85 15.28
C TYR A 36 17.89 -18.78 14.71
N ARG A 37 18.35 -17.83 15.55
CA ARG A 37 19.31 -16.78 15.15
C ARG A 37 20.69 -17.32 14.80
N ASP A 38 21.10 -18.41 15.43
CA ASP A 38 22.47 -18.97 15.32
C ASP A 38 22.63 -20.00 14.18
N MET A 39 21.56 -20.27 13.40
CA MET A 39 21.56 -21.25 12.30
C MET A 39 21.88 -20.60 10.94
N MET A 40 22.22 -21.41 9.93
CA MET A 40 22.54 -20.95 8.58
C MET A 40 21.41 -20.07 7.98
N LEU A 41 21.77 -18.85 7.56
CA LEU A 41 20.86 -17.83 7.00
C LEU A 41 19.88 -18.34 5.92
N PRO A 42 20.29 -19.17 4.92
CA PRO A 42 19.40 -19.57 3.82
C PRO A 42 18.25 -20.47 4.26
N LEU A 43 18.50 -21.39 5.19
CA LEU A 43 17.50 -22.37 5.62
C LEU A 43 16.37 -21.71 6.41
N ARG A 44 16.70 -20.73 7.26
CA ARG A 44 15.71 -19.94 8.02
C ARG A 44 14.85 -19.09 7.11
N ALA A 45 15.47 -18.38 6.16
CA ALA A 45 14.74 -17.57 5.19
C ALA A 45 13.73 -18.42 4.41
N LEU A 46 14.14 -19.62 3.98
CA LEU A 46 13.28 -20.56 3.27
C LEU A 46 12.13 -21.07 4.15
N ALA A 47 12.39 -21.41 5.41
CA ALA A 47 11.35 -21.83 6.36
C ALA A 47 10.33 -20.72 6.65
N VAL A 48 10.78 -19.47 6.82
CA VAL A 48 9.90 -18.31 7.02
C VAL A 48 9.04 -18.04 5.79
N VAL A 49 9.62 -18.12 4.59
CA VAL A 49 8.87 -17.98 3.33
C VAL A 49 7.80 -19.05 3.20
N ILE A 50 8.09 -20.31 3.53
CA ILE A 50 7.10 -21.39 3.52
C ILE A 50 5.95 -21.11 4.50
N LEU A 51 6.25 -20.70 5.74
CA LEU A 51 5.24 -20.39 6.74
C LEU A 51 4.35 -19.21 6.34
N ILE A 52 4.94 -18.17 5.76
CA ILE A 52 4.20 -17.01 5.24
C ILE A 52 3.32 -17.42 4.06
N ALA A 53 3.83 -18.25 3.14
CA ALA A 53 3.07 -18.75 2.01
C ALA A 53 1.88 -19.61 2.47
N ALA A 54 2.08 -20.47 3.47
CA ALA A 54 1.01 -21.27 4.08
C ALA A 54 -0.05 -20.39 4.76
N ALA A 55 0.37 -19.38 5.54
CA ALA A 55 -0.53 -18.41 6.15
C ALA A 55 -1.34 -17.63 5.10
N GLY A 56 -0.69 -17.20 4.02
CA GLY A 56 -1.33 -16.57 2.87
C GLY A 56 -2.36 -17.48 2.21
N GLY A 57 -2.03 -18.76 1.99
CA GLY A 57 -2.95 -19.77 1.46
C GLY A 57 -4.20 -19.95 2.32
N VAL A 58 -4.04 -20.05 3.64
CA VAL A 58 -5.16 -20.15 4.59
C VAL A 58 -6.00 -18.86 4.60
N ALA A 59 -5.36 -17.70 4.51
CA ALA A 59 -6.04 -16.41 4.45
C ALA A 59 -6.91 -16.29 3.17
N LEU A 60 -6.41 -16.75 2.02
CA LEU A 60 -7.15 -16.75 0.75
C LEU A 60 -8.39 -17.67 0.77
N LEU A 61 -8.37 -18.73 1.57
CA LEU A 61 -9.51 -19.65 1.76
C LEU A 61 -10.60 -19.10 2.72
N THR A 62 -10.37 -17.94 3.32
CA THR A 62 -11.36 -17.23 4.15
C THR A 62 -12.33 -16.44 3.27
N THR A 63 -13.53 -16.13 3.77
CA THR A 63 -14.55 -15.36 3.02
C THR A 63 -14.04 -14.01 2.54
N LYS A 64 -13.30 -13.28 3.39
CA LYS A 64 -12.60 -12.05 2.99
C LYS A 64 -11.57 -12.30 1.89
N GLY A 65 -10.81 -13.39 1.98
CA GLY A 65 -9.83 -13.78 0.95
C GLY A 65 -10.46 -14.09 -0.41
N LYS A 66 -11.55 -14.86 -0.41
CA LYS A 66 -12.33 -15.14 -1.63
C LYS A 66 -12.94 -13.87 -2.23
N ALA A 67 -13.44 -12.96 -1.38
CA ALA A 67 -13.94 -11.66 -1.83
C ALA A 67 -12.84 -10.81 -2.46
N THR A 68 -11.62 -10.79 -1.90
CA THR A 68 -10.47 -10.09 -2.51
C THR A 68 -10.08 -10.71 -3.85
N VAL A 69 -10.12 -12.04 -3.99
CA VAL A 69 -9.83 -12.70 -5.28
C VAL A 69 -10.90 -12.38 -6.33
N ALA A 70 -12.18 -12.35 -5.94
CA ALA A 70 -13.26 -11.92 -6.83
C ALA A 70 -13.09 -10.45 -7.24
N PHE A 71 -12.81 -9.56 -6.28
CA PHE A 71 -12.50 -8.16 -6.53
C PHE A 71 -11.29 -7.98 -7.46
N ALA A 72 -10.23 -8.78 -7.31
CA ALA A 72 -9.08 -8.72 -8.21
C ALA A 72 -9.44 -9.13 -9.65
N ARG A 73 -10.36 -10.10 -9.82
CA ARG A 73 -10.88 -10.47 -11.16
C ARG A 73 -11.71 -9.34 -11.77
N GLU A 74 -12.55 -8.69 -10.99
CA GLU A 74 -13.35 -7.52 -11.40
C GLU A 74 -12.43 -6.33 -11.73
N ALA A 75 -11.46 -6.03 -10.87
CA ALA A 75 -10.45 -5.00 -11.08
C ALA A 75 -9.65 -5.23 -12.36
N ARG A 76 -9.32 -6.48 -12.73
CA ARG A 76 -8.68 -6.78 -14.01
C ARG A 76 -9.56 -6.40 -15.20
N THR A 77 -10.88 -6.50 -15.06
CA THR A 77 -11.83 -6.09 -16.09
C THR A 77 -11.90 -4.57 -16.20
N GLU A 78 -11.81 -3.84 -15.08
CA GLU A 78 -11.72 -2.37 -15.07
C GLU A 78 -10.39 -1.86 -15.60
N VAL A 79 -9.26 -2.52 -15.28
CA VAL A 79 -7.95 -2.18 -15.82
C VAL A 79 -7.92 -2.28 -17.35
N ARG A 80 -8.71 -3.18 -17.94
CA ARG A 80 -8.86 -3.25 -19.41
C ARG A 80 -9.59 -2.05 -20.00
N LYS A 81 -10.38 -1.33 -19.20
CA LYS A 81 -11.04 -0.08 -19.62
C LYS A 81 -10.12 1.13 -19.45
N VAL A 82 -8.98 0.98 -18.77
CA VAL A 82 -7.98 2.04 -18.65
C VAL A 82 -7.34 2.24 -20.02
N ILE A 83 -7.64 3.39 -20.61
CA ILE A 83 -6.99 3.84 -21.83
C ILE A 83 -5.58 4.27 -21.43
N TRP A 84 -4.59 3.48 -21.82
CA TRP A 84 -3.21 3.86 -21.61
C TRP A 84 -2.87 5.03 -22.53
N PRO A 85 -2.37 6.15 -21.98
CA PRO A 85 -2.17 7.36 -22.76
C PRO A 85 -1.11 7.12 -23.83
N THR A 86 -1.31 7.75 -24.98
CA THR A 86 -0.28 7.77 -26.01
C THR A 86 0.88 8.66 -25.57
N ARG A 87 2.07 8.47 -26.17
CA ARG A 87 3.24 9.32 -25.86
C ARG A 87 2.94 10.81 -26.10
N GLN A 88 2.09 11.12 -27.07
CA GLN A 88 1.69 12.50 -27.37
C GLN A 88 0.83 13.09 -26.24
N GLU A 89 -0.22 12.39 -25.80
CA GLU A 89 -1.09 12.82 -24.69
C GLU A 89 -0.32 12.98 -23.38
N THR A 90 0.64 12.06 -23.13
CA THR A 90 1.52 12.11 -21.95
C THR A 90 2.36 13.38 -21.96
N LEU A 91 2.96 13.73 -23.11
CA LEU A 91 3.76 14.94 -23.26
C LEU A 91 2.91 16.21 -23.13
N HIS A 92 1.72 16.27 -23.73
CA HIS A 92 0.81 17.40 -23.58
C HIS A 92 0.47 17.64 -22.10
N THR A 93 0.06 16.59 -21.38
CA THR A 93 -0.29 16.70 -19.96
C THR A 93 0.92 17.11 -19.12
N THR A 94 2.08 16.51 -19.39
CA THR A 94 3.34 16.85 -18.68
C THR A 94 3.75 18.30 -18.92
N LEU A 95 3.66 18.80 -20.16
CA LEU A 95 3.98 20.19 -20.49
C LEU A 95 3.03 21.18 -19.81
N ILE A 96 1.74 20.85 -19.73
CA ILE A 96 0.77 21.68 -18.99
C ILE A 96 1.16 21.76 -17.51
N VAL A 97 1.42 20.62 -16.86
CA VAL A 97 1.83 20.58 -15.45
C VAL A 97 3.17 21.31 -15.24
N ALA A 98 4.13 21.11 -16.14
CA ALA A 98 5.43 21.78 -16.08
C ALA A 98 5.29 23.30 -16.21
N ALA A 99 4.43 23.79 -17.13
CA ALA A 99 4.17 25.21 -17.29
C ALA A 99 3.52 25.83 -16.04
N VAL A 100 2.48 25.20 -15.50
CA VAL A 100 1.82 25.67 -14.26
C VAL A 100 2.80 25.68 -13.10
N THR A 101 3.60 24.62 -12.94
CA THR A 101 4.61 24.53 -11.88
C THR A 101 5.70 25.59 -12.04
N ALA A 102 6.16 25.87 -13.27
CA ALA A 102 7.14 26.91 -13.54
C ALA A 102 6.60 28.31 -13.20
N VAL A 103 5.35 28.59 -13.53
CA VAL A 103 4.69 29.87 -13.18
C VAL A 103 4.58 30.02 -11.66
N MET A 104 4.09 28.99 -10.96
CA MET A 104 3.99 29.01 -9.50
C MET A 104 5.37 29.17 -8.83
N SER A 105 6.37 28.45 -9.32
CA SER A 105 7.75 28.56 -8.84
C SER A 105 8.30 29.97 -9.04
N LEU A 106 8.02 30.63 -10.17
CA LEU A 106 8.48 31.98 -10.46
C LEU A 106 7.80 33.01 -9.55
N ILE A 107 6.50 32.86 -9.29
CA ILE A 107 5.75 33.74 -8.38
C ILE A 107 6.31 33.64 -6.96
N LEU A 108 6.47 32.41 -6.45
CA LEU A 108 7.04 32.18 -5.11
C LEU A 108 8.46 32.74 -5.03
N TRP A 109 9.32 32.41 -5.99
CA TRP A 109 10.70 32.91 -6.03
C TRP A 109 10.77 34.45 -6.02
N GLY A 110 9.91 35.13 -6.79
CA GLY A 110 9.84 36.59 -6.81
C GLY A 110 9.40 37.17 -5.47
N LEU A 111 8.36 36.60 -4.86
CA LEU A 111 7.83 37.04 -3.57
C LEU A 111 8.83 36.80 -2.43
N ASP A 112 9.43 35.62 -2.36
CA ASP A 112 10.47 35.26 -1.40
C ASP A 112 11.70 36.16 -1.55
N GLY A 113 12.13 36.42 -2.79
CA GLY A 113 13.26 37.31 -3.08
C GLY A 113 13.03 38.75 -2.63
N ILE A 114 11.81 39.27 -2.84
CA ILE A 114 11.43 40.61 -2.37
C ILE A 114 11.38 40.64 -0.84
N LEU A 115 10.75 39.65 -0.21
CA LEU A 115 10.66 39.55 1.25
C LEU A 115 12.05 39.51 1.89
N VAL A 116 12.98 38.68 1.38
CA VAL A 116 14.35 38.59 1.89
C VAL A 116 15.10 39.92 1.75
N ARG A 117 14.94 40.62 0.61
CA ARG A 117 15.57 41.94 0.41
C ARG A 117 14.98 43.00 1.33
N LEU A 118 13.67 42.94 1.60
CA LEU A 118 12.97 43.90 2.47
C LEU A 118 13.33 43.67 3.94
N VAL A 119 13.37 42.41 4.38
CA VAL A 119 13.81 42.02 5.73
C VAL A 119 15.29 42.35 5.95
N SER A 120 16.18 42.07 5.01
CA SER A 120 17.60 42.43 5.14
C SER A 120 17.82 43.95 5.18
N PHE A 121 17.04 44.74 4.44
CA PHE A 121 17.07 46.21 4.51
C PHE A 121 16.65 46.73 5.90
N ILE A 122 15.58 46.18 6.48
CA ILE A 122 15.09 46.60 7.82
C ILE A 122 16.06 46.15 8.93
N THR A 123 16.60 44.93 8.82
CA THR A 123 17.42 44.35 9.89
C THR A 123 18.89 44.77 9.82
N GLY A 124 19.32 45.42 8.73
CA GLY A 124 20.71 45.85 8.51
C GLY A 124 21.72 44.70 8.35
N LEU A 125 21.27 43.44 8.46
CA LEU A 125 22.06 42.24 8.24
C LEU A 125 22.13 41.95 6.74
N ARG A 126 23.25 42.32 6.11
CA ARG A 126 23.62 41.84 4.77
C ARG A 126 24.06 40.38 4.88
N PHE A 127 23.19 39.47 4.47
CA PHE A 127 23.60 38.14 4.00
C PHE A 127 23.92 38.22 2.50
#